data_AF-A0A661L1F3-F1
#
_entry.id   AF-A0A661L1F3-F1
#
_cell.length_a   1.000
_cell.length_b   1.000
_cell.length_c   1.000
_cell.angle_alpha   90.00
_cell.angle_beta   90.00
_cell.angle_gamma   90.00
#
_symmetry.space_group_name_H-M   'P 1'
#
loop_
_entity.id
_entity.type
_entity.pdbx_description
1 polymer ?
#
loop_
_entity_poly.entity_id
_entity_poly.type
_entity_poly.pdbx_seq_one_letter_code
_entity_poly.pdbx_strand_id
1 'polypeptide(L)'
;MTATWSINSRFKEERWVRMMALSFCFHLVIFSTFLIAPQTKLHFPSMEERVYHVELVGPPSGVESGVRVKGSANIARRKDKSHIIKTETRRIAIKKKKTVSVLAKRILSKPIVRERKRDFSASELVDRAISKIEKKVKKDRPDNLEKALSQIERKVRNYKTSQSEKSLDKPEGGIKPVSKGGKGGIFGMSSGIGKGIRLYQMKIEDAIKNSWSYPVALINIKRKKPPEAIIIVTVRSDGKILKAWFRKKSNNSLFDDSVMKAVERADPLPEFPPGYLKSYDEIEINFSLKDLIQQ
;
A
#
# COMPACT_ATOMS: atom_id res chain seq x y z
N MET A 1 50.52 41.76 13.05
CA MET A 1 50.68 40.53 12.25
C MET A 1 49.40 40.34 11.44
N THR A 2 49.43 40.69 10.15
CA THR A 2 48.29 40.57 9.23
C THR A 2 48.50 39.33 8.36
N ALA A 3 47.76 38.26 8.62
CA ALA A 3 47.80 37.05 7.80
C ALA A 3 46.75 37.16 6.69
N THR A 4 47.21 37.34 5.44
CA THR A 4 46.41 37.21 4.24
C THR A 4 46.32 35.74 3.85
N TRP A 5 45.12 35.15 3.89
CA TRP A 5 44.87 33.82 3.36
C TRP A 5 44.12 33.97 2.05
N SER A 6 44.85 33.94 0.94
CA SER A 6 44.28 33.99 -0.40
C SER A 6 44.91 32.91 -1.29
N ILE A 7 44.05 32.33 -2.12
CA ILE A 7 44.31 31.50 -3.31
C ILE A 7 44.46 29.99 -3.06
N ASN A 8 43.31 29.29 -3.04
CA ASN A 8 43.18 28.01 -3.75
C ASN A 8 41.74 27.70 -4.24
N SER A 9 40.92 28.70 -4.58
CA SER A 9 39.54 28.47 -5.06
C SER A 9 39.45 28.27 -6.58
N ARG A 10 40.35 28.88 -7.37
CA ARG A 10 40.35 28.86 -8.85
C ARG A 10 40.30 27.45 -9.46
N PHE A 11 41.10 26.51 -8.94
CA PHE A 11 41.13 25.14 -9.48
C PHE A 11 39.90 24.29 -9.14
N LYS A 12 39.20 24.63 -8.04
CA LYS A 12 38.00 23.92 -7.60
C LYS A 12 36.76 24.37 -8.36
N GLU A 13 36.71 25.65 -8.72
CA GLU A 13 35.64 26.25 -9.53
C GLU A 13 35.56 25.61 -10.91
N GLU A 14 36.68 25.47 -11.63
CA GLU A 14 36.67 24.88 -12.97
C GLU A 14 36.17 23.43 -13.00
N ARG A 15 36.57 22.62 -12.02
CA ARG A 15 36.13 21.22 -11.94
C ARG A 15 34.64 21.12 -11.62
N TRP A 16 34.14 21.99 -10.74
CA TRP A 16 32.73 22.02 -10.38
C TRP A 16 31.84 22.49 -11.54
N VAL A 17 32.28 23.52 -12.26
CA VAL A 17 31.58 24.01 -13.47
C VAL A 17 31.56 22.94 -14.56
N ARG A 18 32.68 22.23 -14.80
CA ARG A 18 32.72 21.10 -15.76
C ARG A 18 31.77 19.97 -15.36
N MET A 19 31.70 19.63 -14.07
CA MET A 19 30.78 18.59 -13.56
C MET A 19 29.31 19.03 -13.68
N MET A 20 29.01 20.30 -13.42
CA MET A 20 27.66 20.86 -13.57
C MET A 20 27.22 20.91 -15.04
N ALA A 21 28.12 21.29 -15.95
CA ALA A 21 27.86 21.28 -17.39
C ALA A 21 27.62 19.86 -17.93
N LEU A 22 28.41 18.87 -17.47
CA LEU A 22 28.19 17.46 -17.82
C LEU A 22 26.83 16.93 -17.35
N SER A 23 26.45 17.27 -16.11
CA SER A 23 25.13 16.92 -15.57
C SER A 23 24.01 17.57 -16.36
N PHE A 24 24.13 18.87 -16.68
CA PHE A 24 23.14 19.59 -17.47
C PHE A 24 22.98 18.99 -18.88
N CYS A 25 24.08 18.63 -19.54
CA CYS A 25 24.06 17.98 -20.84
C CYS A 25 23.38 16.60 -20.78
N PHE A 26 23.67 15.81 -19.74
CA PHE A 26 23.04 14.51 -19.54
C PHE A 26 21.52 14.62 -19.34
N HIS A 27 21.08 15.59 -18.56
CA HIS A 27 19.65 15.87 -18.39
C HIS A 27 18.99 16.35 -19.70
N LEU A 28 19.68 17.16 -20.50
CA LEU A 28 19.21 17.59 -21.81
C LEU A 28 19.04 16.41 -22.77
N VAL A 29 19.93 15.43 -22.75
CA VAL A 29 19.82 14.19 -23.55
C VAL A 29 18.62 13.36 -23.09
N ILE A 30 18.42 13.17 -21.79
CA ILE A 30 17.26 12.44 -21.26
C ILE A 30 15.94 13.13 -21.66
N PHE A 31 15.87 14.44 -21.50
CA PHE A 31 14.68 15.22 -21.83
C PHE A 31 14.40 15.21 -23.34
N SER A 32 15.45 15.35 -24.16
CA SER A 32 15.37 15.24 -25.62
C SER A 32 14.91 13.85 -26.07
N THR A 33 15.38 12.78 -25.42
CA THR A 33 14.93 11.41 -25.69
C THR A 33 13.44 11.25 -25.41
N PHE A 34 12.92 11.91 -24.37
CA PHE A 34 11.50 11.88 -24.03
C PHE A 34 10.62 12.68 -25.01
N LEU A 35 11.16 13.76 -25.59
CA LEU A 35 10.46 14.57 -26.59
C LEU A 35 10.50 13.98 -28.01
N ILE A 36 11.57 13.27 -28.35
CA ILE A 36 11.79 12.71 -29.70
C ILE A 36 11.29 11.25 -29.80
N ALA A 37 11.08 10.55 -28.69
CA ALA A 37 10.45 9.23 -28.71
C ALA A 37 8.97 9.36 -29.11
N PRO A 38 8.55 8.94 -30.32
CA PRO A 38 7.13 8.87 -30.65
C PRO A 38 6.51 7.85 -29.70
N GLN A 39 5.44 8.25 -29.02
CA GLN A 39 4.76 7.47 -27.99
C GLN A 39 4.76 5.99 -28.33
N THR A 40 5.57 5.23 -27.60
CA THR A 40 5.66 3.78 -27.77
C THR A 40 4.28 3.23 -27.46
N LYS A 41 3.56 2.83 -28.52
CA LYS A 41 2.31 2.08 -28.41
C LYS A 41 2.67 0.74 -27.76
N LEU A 42 2.68 0.73 -26.43
CA LEU A 42 2.76 -0.48 -25.62
C LEU A 42 1.48 -1.26 -25.87
N HIS A 43 1.55 -2.19 -26.82
CA HIS A 43 0.45 -3.10 -27.13
C HIS A 43 0.39 -4.13 -26.00
N PHE A 44 -0.52 -3.93 -25.05
CA PHE A 44 -0.82 -4.93 -24.05
C PHE A 44 -1.57 -6.08 -24.73
N PRO A 45 -1.11 -7.34 -24.62
CA PRO A 45 -1.87 -8.47 -25.14
C PRO A 45 -3.21 -8.53 -24.38
N SER A 46 -4.30 -8.41 -25.12
CA SER A 46 -5.65 -8.61 -24.59
C SER A 46 -5.74 -10.06 -24.10
N MET A 47 -5.89 -10.23 -22.79
CA MET A 47 -6.15 -11.54 -22.19
C MET A 47 -7.61 -11.83 -22.48
N GLU A 48 -7.87 -12.51 -23.59
CA GLU A 48 -9.18 -13.00 -23.98
C GLU A 48 -9.67 -13.96 -22.88
N GLU A 49 -10.56 -13.43 -22.03
CA GLU A 49 -11.18 -14.15 -20.93
C GLU A 49 -11.98 -15.33 -21.49
N ARG A 50 -11.46 -16.55 -21.31
CA ARG A 50 -12.15 -17.77 -21.73
C ARG A 50 -13.37 -17.98 -20.82
N VAL A 51 -14.51 -17.44 -21.23
CA VAL A 51 -15.81 -17.68 -20.60
C VAL A 51 -16.25 -19.10 -20.91
N TYR A 52 -16.28 -19.95 -19.88
CA TYR A 52 -16.89 -21.28 -19.97
C TYR A 52 -18.40 -21.13 -19.78
N HIS A 53 -19.16 -21.22 -20.87
CA HIS A 53 -20.59 -21.43 -20.78
C HIS A 53 -20.84 -22.86 -20.31
N VAL A 54 -21.21 -23.02 -19.04
CA VAL A 54 -21.75 -24.26 -18.51
C VAL A 54 -23.27 -24.13 -18.57
N GLU A 55 -23.89 -24.87 -19.48
CA GLU A 55 -25.33 -25.07 -19.47
C GLU A 55 -25.64 -26.06 -18.35
N LEU A 56 -26.29 -25.58 -17.29
CA LEU A 56 -26.74 -26.45 -16.20
C LEU A 56 -27.87 -27.34 -16.74
N VAL A 57 -27.61 -28.65 -16.77
CA VAL A 57 -28.61 -29.66 -17.12
C VAL A 57 -29.66 -29.68 -16.00
N GLY A 58 -30.88 -29.26 -16.32
CA GLY A 58 -32.01 -29.33 -15.39
C GLY A 58 -32.35 -30.79 -15.05
N PRO A 59 -32.77 -31.08 -13.80
CA PRO A 59 -33.21 -32.42 -13.43
C PRO A 59 -34.46 -32.81 -14.24
N PRO A 60 -34.62 -34.11 -14.60
CA PRO A 60 -35.81 -34.57 -15.30
C PRO A 60 -37.03 -34.45 -14.38
N SER A 61 -37.89 -33.46 -14.65
CA SER A 61 -39.22 -33.40 -14.04
C SER A 61 -40.15 -34.33 -14.81
N GLY A 62 -40.35 -35.51 -14.24
CA GLY A 62 -41.39 -36.45 -14.62
C GLY A 62 -42.76 -35.95 -14.15
N VAL A 63 -43.60 -35.67 -15.13
CA VAL A 63 -45.07 -35.66 -15.21
C VAL A 63 -45.85 -36.11 -13.97
N GLU A 64 -46.82 -35.29 -13.51
CA GLU A 64 -48.25 -35.66 -13.44
C GLU A 64 -49.20 -34.50 -13.06
N SER A 65 -50.33 -34.45 -13.79
CA SER A 65 -51.67 -33.91 -13.49
C SER A 65 -51.79 -32.48 -12.92
N GLY A 66 -52.30 -31.53 -13.67
CA GLY A 66 -53.74 -31.37 -13.94
C GLY A 66 -54.25 -30.19 -13.11
N VAL A 67 -54.66 -29.07 -13.73
CA VAL A 67 -56.06 -28.60 -13.71
C VAL A 67 -56.17 -27.45 -14.73
N ARG A 68 -57.18 -27.56 -15.59
CA ARG A 68 -57.72 -26.50 -16.45
C ARG A 68 -58.35 -25.39 -15.60
N VAL A 69 -57.96 -24.14 -15.83
CA VAL A 69 -58.92 -23.01 -15.77
C VAL A 69 -58.66 -22.07 -16.95
N LYS A 70 -59.75 -21.76 -17.64
CA LYS A 70 -59.87 -20.92 -18.83
C LYS A 70 -60.18 -19.49 -18.39
N GLY A 71 -59.52 -18.49 -18.97
CA GLY A 71 -60.00 -17.11 -18.91
C GLY A 71 -58.96 -16.04 -19.29
N SER A 72 -59.10 -15.52 -20.52
CA SER A 72 -59.00 -14.10 -20.95
C SER A 72 -57.82 -13.23 -20.46
N ALA A 73 -57.11 -12.40 -21.22
CA ALA A 73 -56.95 -12.11 -22.65
C ALA A 73 -55.81 -11.06 -22.75
N ASN A 74 -55.26 -10.91 -23.96
CA ASN A 74 -54.49 -9.76 -24.47
C ASN A 74 -53.06 -9.54 -23.96
N ILE A 75 -52.08 -9.65 -24.87
CA ILE A 75 -51.44 -8.47 -25.49
C ILE A 75 -50.44 -8.93 -26.57
N ALA A 76 -50.70 -8.42 -27.78
CA ALA A 76 -49.84 -8.16 -28.93
C ALA A 76 -48.47 -8.85 -29.05
N ARG A 77 -48.31 -9.67 -30.10
CA ARG A 77 -47.00 -10.00 -30.70
C ARG A 77 -46.99 -9.63 -32.18
N ARG A 78 -46.31 -8.52 -32.50
CA ARG A 78 -45.88 -8.15 -33.84
C ARG A 78 -44.56 -8.85 -34.16
N LYS A 79 -44.45 -9.25 -35.42
CA LYS A 79 -43.50 -10.16 -36.07
C LYS A 79 -42.32 -9.37 -36.65
N ASP A 80 -41.07 -9.84 -36.46
CA ASP A 80 -40.01 -9.90 -37.49
C ASP A 80 -38.75 -10.59 -36.93
N LYS A 81 -38.45 -11.83 -37.33
CA LYS A 81 -37.50 -12.27 -38.38
C LYS A 81 -36.02 -12.15 -38.00
N SER A 82 -35.47 -13.28 -37.56
CA SER A 82 -34.05 -13.60 -37.51
C SER A 82 -33.54 -14.04 -38.88
N HIS A 83 -32.41 -13.47 -39.32
CA HIS A 83 -31.61 -14.02 -40.42
C HIS A 83 -30.49 -14.86 -39.79
N ILE A 84 -30.62 -16.18 -39.87
CA ILE A 84 -29.61 -17.14 -39.42
C ILE A 84 -28.63 -17.35 -40.59
N ILE A 85 -27.39 -16.89 -40.45
CA ILE A 85 -26.29 -17.30 -41.32
C ILE A 85 -25.62 -18.50 -40.64
N LYS A 86 -25.77 -19.67 -41.26
CA LYS A 86 -25.03 -20.89 -40.96
C LYS A 86 -23.58 -20.71 -41.45
N THR A 87 -22.61 -20.93 -40.59
CA THR A 87 -21.23 -21.19 -41.00
C THR A 87 -20.78 -22.53 -40.41
N GLU A 88 -20.34 -23.39 -41.31
CA GLU A 88 -20.06 -24.81 -41.12
C GLU A 88 -18.84 -25.06 -40.22
N THR A 89 -18.97 -26.00 -39.28
CA THR A 89 -17.87 -26.46 -38.44
C THR A 89 -16.96 -27.41 -39.22
N ARG A 90 -15.73 -26.96 -39.49
CA ARG A 90 -14.65 -27.77 -40.04
C ARG A 90 -14.13 -28.75 -38.97
N ARG A 91 -14.42 -30.03 -39.15
CA ARG A 91 -14.02 -31.15 -38.27
C ARG A 91 -12.49 -31.31 -38.28
N ILE A 92 -11.82 -31.07 -37.15
CA ILE A 92 -10.38 -31.31 -36.98
C ILE A 92 -10.17 -32.79 -36.67
N ALA A 93 -9.38 -33.47 -37.51
CA ALA A 93 -9.02 -34.87 -37.37
C ALA A 93 -8.11 -35.12 -36.15
N ILE A 94 -8.53 -36.01 -35.26
CA ILE A 94 -7.79 -36.47 -34.09
C ILE A 94 -6.62 -37.36 -34.57
N LYS A 95 -5.39 -36.85 -34.50
CA LYS A 95 -4.18 -37.65 -34.73
C LYS A 95 -3.90 -38.56 -33.54
N LYS A 96 -3.79 -39.86 -33.81
CA LYS A 96 -3.45 -40.93 -32.87
C LYS A 96 -2.06 -40.72 -32.23
N LYS A 97 -2.03 -40.92 -30.91
CA LYS A 97 -0.89 -40.91 -29.99
C LYS A 97 0.08 -42.07 -30.34
N LYS A 98 1.35 -41.75 -30.61
CA LYS A 98 2.45 -42.73 -30.60
C LYS A 98 3.10 -42.76 -29.22
N THR A 99 3.10 -43.93 -28.60
CA THR A 99 3.87 -44.30 -27.43
C THR A 99 5.36 -44.35 -27.77
N VAL A 100 6.19 -43.59 -27.06
CA VAL A 100 7.65 -43.76 -27.09
C VAL A 100 8.14 -44.01 -25.67
N SER A 101 9.04 -44.99 -25.62
CA SER A 101 9.61 -45.73 -24.51
C SER A 101 10.17 -44.90 -23.36
N VAL A 102 9.95 -45.43 -22.17
CA VAL A 102 10.61 -45.12 -20.90
C VAL A 102 12.13 -45.21 -21.07
N LEU A 103 12.82 -44.07 -21.01
CA LEU A 103 14.28 -44.03 -20.81
C LEU A 103 14.54 -43.75 -19.33
N ALA A 104 14.81 -44.83 -18.59
CA ALA A 104 15.26 -44.79 -17.21
C ALA A 104 16.64 -44.11 -17.13
N LYS A 105 16.67 -42.82 -16.76
CA LYS A 105 17.92 -42.13 -16.46
C LYS A 105 18.28 -42.31 -14.98
N ARG A 106 19.15 -43.31 -14.78
CA ARG A 106 20.03 -43.59 -13.65
C ARG A 106 20.25 -42.39 -12.71
N ILE A 107 19.67 -42.51 -11.52
CA ILE A 107 19.98 -41.72 -10.31
C ILE A 107 21.37 -42.15 -9.83
N LEU A 108 22.36 -41.26 -9.95
CA LEU A 108 23.68 -41.45 -9.36
C LEU A 108 23.67 -40.77 -7.98
N SER A 109 23.49 -41.55 -6.93
CA SER A 109 23.59 -41.12 -5.54
C SER A 109 25.04 -40.75 -5.21
N LYS A 110 25.31 -39.44 -5.18
CA LYS A 110 26.57 -38.89 -4.67
C LYS A 110 26.58 -39.02 -3.13
N PRO A 111 27.59 -39.66 -2.52
CA PRO A 111 27.65 -39.80 -1.07
C PRO A 111 27.90 -38.43 -0.42
N ILE A 112 26.97 -38.00 0.43
CA ILE A 112 27.12 -36.84 1.31
C ILE A 112 28.12 -37.23 2.39
N VAL A 113 29.33 -36.68 2.30
CA VAL A 113 30.29 -36.67 3.40
C VAL A 113 29.66 -35.86 4.52
N ARG A 114 29.35 -36.53 5.64
CA ARG A 114 28.88 -35.89 6.87
C ARG A 114 30.06 -35.10 7.45
N GLU A 115 30.04 -33.78 7.34
CA GLU A 115 30.90 -32.92 8.15
C GLU A 115 30.51 -33.10 9.62
N ARG A 116 31.48 -33.61 10.38
CA ARG A 116 31.43 -33.81 11.82
C ARG A 116 31.31 -32.43 12.49
N LYS A 117 30.09 -31.98 12.76
CA LYS A 117 29.86 -30.82 13.65
C LYS A 117 30.45 -31.19 15.01
N ARG A 118 31.36 -30.35 15.49
CA ARG A 118 31.85 -30.41 16.86
C ARG A 118 30.71 -29.90 17.73
N ASP A 119 30.22 -30.74 18.62
CA ASP A 119 29.15 -30.42 19.55
C ASP A 119 29.70 -29.44 20.60
N PHE A 120 29.56 -28.14 20.35
CA PHE A 120 29.67 -27.17 21.44
C PHE A 120 28.49 -27.41 22.37
N SER A 121 28.76 -27.74 23.63
CA SER A 121 27.75 -27.92 24.67
C SER A 121 26.85 -26.70 24.71
N ALA A 122 25.52 -26.91 24.75
CA ALA A 122 24.52 -25.84 24.78
C ALA A 122 24.79 -24.81 25.89
N SER A 123 25.46 -25.22 26.98
CA SER A 123 25.87 -24.34 28.07
C SER A 123 26.87 -23.26 27.64
N GLU A 124 27.84 -23.59 26.80
CA GLU A 124 28.87 -22.63 26.36
C GLU A 124 28.30 -21.55 25.42
N LEU A 125 27.25 -21.90 24.67
CA LEU A 125 26.54 -20.94 23.82
C LEU A 125 25.72 -19.96 24.65
N VAL A 126 25.14 -20.42 25.76
CA VAL A 126 24.38 -19.59 26.71
C VAL A 126 25.31 -18.62 27.43
N ASP A 127 26.45 -19.08 27.95
CA ASP A 127 27.42 -18.22 28.64
C ASP A 127 28.01 -17.16 27.70
N ARG A 128 28.28 -17.53 26.45
CA ARG A 128 28.75 -16.58 25.42
C ARG A 128 27.67 -15.56 25.04
N ALA A 129 26.39 -15.95 25.06
CA ALA A 129 25.29 -15.03 24.82
C ALA A 129 25.14 -14.03 25.98
N ILE A 130 25.22 -14.50 27.23
CA ILE A 130 25.11 -13.67 28.44
C ILE A 130 26.27 -12.66 28.49
N SER A 131 27.51 -13.10 28.28
CA SER A 131 28.69 -12.21 28.26
C SER A 131 28.63 -11.14 27.15
N LYS A 132 28.03 -11.45 25.99
CA LYS A 132 27.82 -10.45 24.93
C LYS A 132 26.78 -9.40 25.32
N ILE A 133 25.74 -9.78 26.06
CA ILE A 133 24.68 -8.86 26.51
C ILE A 133 25.24 -7.94 27.60
N GLU A 134 25.94 -8.48 28.59
CA GLU A 134 26.53 -7.70 29.68
C GLU A 134 27.53 -6.64 29.16
N LYS A 135 28.39 -7.04 28.22
CA LYS A 135 29.35 -6.13 27.58
C LYS A 135 28.66 -5.02 26.76
N LYS A 136 27.48 -5.30 26.19
CA LYS A 136 26.70 -4.30 25.43
C LYS A 136 25.97 -3.33 26.36
N VAL A 137 25.40 -3.83 27.46
CA VAL A 137 24.72 -3.02 28.48
C VAL A 137 25.69 -2.06 29.16
N LYS A 138 26.89 -2.52 29.51
CA LYS A 138 27.93 -1.68 30.13
C LYS A 138 28.50 -0.61 29.19
N LYS A 139 28.41 -0.83 27.87
CA LYS A 139 28.86 0.13 26.85
C LYS A 139 27.81 1.20 26.52
N ASP A 140 26.52 0.89 26.68
CA ASP A 140 25.44 1.75 26.17
C ASP A 140 24.72 2.60 27.25
N ARG A 141 24.96 2.43 28.57
CA ARG A 141 24.23 3.18 29.63
C ARG A 141 25.07 3.45 30.89
N PRO A 142 25.67 4.65 31.00
CA PRO A 142 25.03 5.74 31.76
C PRO A 142 25.01 7.13 31.06
N ASP A 143 26.00 7.44 30.23
CA ASP A 143 26.19 8.79 29.65
C ASP A 143 25.05 9.25 28.73
N ASN A 144 24.38 8.30 28.07
CA ASN A 144 23.27 8.59 27.16
C ASN A 144 21.97 8.95 27.90
N LEU A 145 21.78 8.43 29.11
CA LEU A 145 20.59 8.73 29.92
C LEU A 145 20.73 10.10 30.58
N GLU A 146 21.91 10.44 31.09
CA GLU A 146 22.19 11.77 31.64
C GLU A 146 22.10 12.87 30.56
N LYS A 147 22.58 12.59 29.34
CA LYS A 147 22.38 13.48 28.19
C LYS A 147 20.91 13.64 27.80
N ALA A 148 20.11 12.58 27.88
CA ALA A 148 18.68 12.67 27.60
C ALA A 148 17.94 13.49 28.68
N LEU A 149 18.26 13.29 29.96
CA LEU A 149 17.65 14.01 31.07
C LEU A 149 18.00 15.51 31.03
N SER A 150 19.27 15.86 30.80
CA SER A 150 19.70 17.26 30.68
C SER A 150 19.07 17.98 29.47
N GLN A 151 18.83 17.28 28.36
CA GLN A 151 18.10 17.85 27.22
C GLN A 151 16.63 18.11 27.51
N ILE A 152 15.98 17.24 28.30
CA ILE A 152 14.58 17.42 28.71
C ILE A 152 14.49 18.60 29.68
N GLU A 153 15.37 18.70 30.67
CA GLU A 153 15.37 19.79 31.64
C GLU A 153 15.57 21.16 30.96
N ARG A 154 16.50 21.25 30.00
CA ARG A 154 16.71 22.47 29.20
C ARG A 154 15.48 22.86 28.38
N LYS A 155 14.77 21.89 27.79
CA LYS A 155 13.54 22.16 27.03
C LYS A 155 12.41 22.66 27.94
N VAL A 156 12.28 22.11 29.13
CA VAL A 156 11.29 22.55 30.13
C VAL A 156 11.59 23.97 30.61
N ARG A 157 12.87 24.28 30.89
CA ARG A 157 13.30 25.62 31.30
C ARG A 157 13.02 26.67 30.20
N ASN A 158 13.39 26.37 28.96
CA ASN A 158 13.14 27.28 27.83
C ASN A 158 11.64 27.50 27.60
N TYR A 159 10.81 26.47 27.74
CA TYR A 159 9.36 26.60 27.61
C TYR A 159 8.76 27.49 28.71
N LYS A 160 9.29 27.43 29.94
CA LYS A 160 8.84 28.25 31.08
C LYS A 160 9.26 29.72 30.91
N THR A 161 10.45 29.99 30.38
CA THR A 161 10.92 31.36 30.07
C THR A 161 10.13 31.98 28.91
N SER A 162 9.85 31.23 27.84
CA SER A 162 9.10 31.76 26.67
C SER A 162 7.61 32.05 26.94
N GLN A 163 7.05 31.52 28.04
CA GLN A 163 5.67 31.81 28.47
C GLN A 163 5.59 33.00 29.44
N SER A 164 6.69 33.41 30.06
CA SER A 164 6.70 34.50 31.05
C SER A 164 6.83 35.91 30.44
N GLU A 165 7.23 36.03 29.17
CA GLU A 165 7.50 37.33 28.52
C GLU A 165 6.39 37.80 27.57
N LYS A 166 5.27 37.06 27.44
CA LYS A 166 4.23 37.36 26.43
C LYS A 166 2.89 37.82 26.99
N SER A 167 2.94 38.59 28.07
CA SER A 167 1.77 39.26 28.66
C SER A 167 2.12 40.69 29.03
N LEU A 168 2.15 41.60 28.06
CA LEU A 168 1.67 42.98 28.16
C LEU A 168 1.73 43.65 26.77
N ASP A 169 0.67 44.40 26.50
CA ASP A 169 0.43 45.34 25.40
C ASP A 169 -0.15 44.85 24.05
N LYS A 170 -1.15 45.63 23.63
CA LYS A 170 -2.19 45.46 22.60
C LYS A 170 -2.23 46.79 21.81
N PRO A 171 -3.05 46.98 20.75
CA PRO A 171 -3.22 46.29 19.46
C PRO A 171 -2.84 47.20 18.26
N GLU A 172 -2.94 46.66 17.04
CA GLU A 172 -3.49 47.27 15.79
C GLU A 172 -2.67 46.97 14.53
N GLY A 173 -3.38 46.78 13.42
CA GLY A 173 -2.84 47.07 12.09
C GLY A 173 -2.70 45.89 11.12
N GLY A 174 -3.80 45.55 10.45
CA GLY A 174 -3.85 45.28 9.00
C GLY A 174 -3.05 44.11 8.42
N ILE A 175 -3.75 43.07 7.94
CA ILE A 175 -3.19 42.11 6.99
C ILE A 175 -4.16 41.91 5.82
N LYS A 176 -3.76 42.40 4.63
CA LYS A 176 -4.23 41.89 3.34
C LYS A 176 -3.59 40.50 3.11
N PRO A 177 -4.31 39.45 2.69
CA PRO A 177 -3.68 38.18 2.35
C PRO A 177 -3.26 38.20 0.87
N VAL A 178 -1.96 38.12 0.61
CA VAL A 178 -1.44 37.61 -0.66
C VAL A 178 -1.13 36.12 -0.48
N SER A 179 -1.75 35.32 -1.32
CA SER A 179 -1.70 33.87 -1.36
C SER A 179 -0.34 33.36 -1.85
N LYS A 180 0.22 32.33 -1.19
CA LYS A 180 0.98 31.27 -1.87
C LYS A 180 1.06 29.98 -1.04
N GLY A 181 0.13 29.07 -1.32
CA GLY A 181 0.36 27.64 -1.57
C GLY A 181 1.04 26.77 -0.50
N GLY A 182 0.25 25.85 0.09
CA GLY A 182 0.73 24.56 0.58
C GLY A 182 0.64 24.35 2.09
N LYS A 183 -0.57 24.15 2.63
CA LYS A 183 -0.78 23.84 4.05
C LYS A 183 -1.84 22.74 4.23
N GLY A 184 -1.37 21.49 4.25
CA GLY A 184 -2.08 20.36 4.85
C GLY A 184 -1.45 20.09 6.21
N GLY A 185 -1.70 20.95 7.19
CA GLY A 185 -1.05 20.90 8.50
C GLY A 185 -1.63 21.97 9.41
N ILE A 186 -2.76 21.64 10.05
CA ILE A 186 -3.33 22.45 11.12
C ILE A 186 -2.56 22.12 12.39
N PHE A 187 -1.44 22.81 12.60
CA PHE A 187 -0.77 22.92 13.89
C PHE A 187 -1.23 24.23 14.53
N GLY A 188 -1.91 24.14 15.68
CA GLY A 188 -2.17 25.29 16.55
C GLY A 188 -3.60 25.83 16.55
N MET A 189 -4.52 25.11 17.21
CA MET A 189 -5.54 25.65 18.13
C MET A 189 -6.39 24.46 18.61
N SER A 190 -6.61 24.32 19.92
CA SER A 190 -7.34 23.25 20.60
C SER A 190 -6.57 21.96 20.95
N SER A 191 -5.95 21.99 22.12
CA SER A 191 -5.23 20.88 22.77
C SER A 191 -6.13 19.65 23.08
N GLY A 192 -7.46 19.77 22.99
CA GLY A 192 -8.43 18.70 23.23
C GLY A 192 -9.02 18.07 21.96
N ILE A 193 -9.46 18.90 21.00
CA ILE A 193 -10.08 18.42 19.74
C ILE A 193 -9.05 17.63 18.90
N GLY A 194 -7.77 18.02 18.92
CA GLY A 194 -6.70 17.31 18.22
C GLY A 194 -6.48 15.87 18.68
N LYS A 195 -6.80 15.54 19.93
CA LYS A 195 -6.71 14.16 20.44
C LYS A 195 -7.92 13.32 20.04
N GLY A 196 -9.12 13.91 20.07
CA GLY A 196 -10.35 13.25 19.65
C GLY A 196 -10.32 12.83 18.19
N ILE A 197 -9.82 13.70 17.31
CA ILE A 197 -9.69 13.38 15.87
C ILE A 197 -8.70 12.25 15.62
N ARG A 198 -7.59 12.18 16.37
CA ARG A 198 -6.61 11.11 16.22
C ARG A 198 -7.18 9.76 16.65
N LEU A 199 -7.90 9.74 17.76
CA LEU A 199 -8.59 8.52 18.23
C LEU A 199 -9.65 8.08 17.23
N TYR A 200 -10.37 9.03 16.62
CA TYR A 200 -11.34 8.73 15.57
C TYR A 200 -10.68 8.09 14.35
N GLN A 201 -9.57 8.63 13.85
CA GLN A 201 -8.82 8.04 12.74
C GLN A 201 -8.35 6.61 13.05
N MET A 202 -7.87 6.35 14.28
CA MET A 202 -7.49 5.01 14.71
C MET A 202 -8.68 4.05 14.73
N LYS A 203 -9.84 4.49 15.25
CA LYS A 203 -11.07 3.68 15.25
C LYS A 203 -11.51 3.27 13.85
N ILE A 204 -11.40 4.17 12.88
CA ILE A 204 -11.73 3.86 11.48
C ILE A 204 -10.72 2.89 10.88
N GLU A 205 -9.42 3.12 11.11
CA GLU A 205 -8.38 2.22 10.65
C GLU A 205 -8.62 0.81 11.21
N ASP A 206 -8.92 0.69 12.50
CA ASP A 206 -9.26 -0.57 13.15
C ASP A 206 -10.53 -1.20 12.56
N ALA A 207 -11.61 -0.43 12.38
CA ALA A 207 -12.86 -0.94 11.82
C ALA A 207 -12.67 -1.55 10.41
N ILE A 208 -11.88 -0.88 9.57
CA ILE A 208 -11.62 -1.36 8.21
C ILE A 208 -10.64 -2.53 8.22
N LYS A 209 -9.56 -2.46 9.02
CA LYS A 209 -8.59 -3.55 9.13
C LYS A 209 -9.20 -4.82 9.73
N ASN A 210 -10.13 -4.71 10.67
CA ASN A 210 -10.86 -5.85 11.21
C ASN A 210 -11.81 -6.49 10.18
N SER A 211 -12.29 -5.72 9.21
CA SER A 211 -13.11 -6.20 8.10
C SER A 211 -12.28 -6.74 6.93
N TRP A 212 -10.95 -6.65 7.02
CA TRP A 212 -10.03 -7.07 5.99
C TRP A 212 -9.75 -8.57 6.07
N SER A 213 -9.87 -9.23 4.93
CA SER A 213 -9.56 -10.66 4.81
C SER A 213 -8.74 -10.89 3.55
N TYR A 214 -7.54 -11.42 3.71
CA TYR A 214 -6.65 -11.82 2.63
C TYR A 214 -6.27 -13.30 2.79
N PRO A 215 -6.46 -14.15 1.76
CA PRO A 215 -6.17 -15.58 1.87
C PRO A 215 -4.70 -15.85 2.23
N VAL A 216 -4.46 -16.45 3.39
CA VAL A 216 -3.11 -16.76 3.91
C VAL A 216 -2.31 -17.64 2.96
N ALA A 217 -2.98 -18.52 2.20
CA ALA A 217 -2.36 -19.38 1.18
C ALA A 217 -1.63 -18.60 0.08
N LEU A 218 -1.98 -17.33 -0.13
CA LEU A 218 -1.41 -16.46 -1.16
C LEU A 218 -0.33 -15.52 -0.61
N ILE A 219 -0.02 -15.64 0.68
CA ILE A 219 1.09 -14.94 1.33
C ILE A 219 2.38 -15.63 0.90
N ASN A 220 2.99 -15.12 -0.17
CA ASN A 220 4.30 -15.58 -0.59
C ASN A 220 5.39 -14.94 0.30
N ILE A 221 5.67 -15.60 1.43
CA ILE A 221 6.69 -15.20 2.43
C ILE A 221 8.09 -15.06 1.81
N LYS A 222 8.34 -15.66 0.63
CA LYS A 222 9.64 -15.55 -0.07
C LYS A 222 9.85 -14.22 -0.78
N ARG A 223 8.82 -13.36 -0.90
CA ARG A 223 8.98 -12.04 -1.51
C ARG A 223 9.76 -11.12 -0.57
N LYS A 224 10.83 -10.50 -1.07
CA LYS A 224 11.68 -9.56 -0.31
C LYS A 224 10.92 -8.36 0.26
N LYS A 225 9.79 -7.98 -0.36
CA LYS A 225 8.93 -6.87 0.08
C LYS A 225 7.47 -7.32 0.10
N PRO A 226 6.77 -7.23 1.24
CA PRO A 226 5.34 -7.47 1.28
C PRO A 226 4.59 -6.42 0.45
N PRO A 227 3.43 -6.75 -0.14
CA PRO A 227 2.59 -5.78 -0.80
C PRO A 227 2.06 -4.76 0.21
N GLU A 228 2.03 -3.50 -0.22
CA GLU A 228 1.52 -2.36 0.52
C GLU A 228 0.63 -1.52 -0.40
N ALA A 229 -0.53 -1.12 0.09
CA ALA A 229 -1.46 -0.25 -0.61
C ALA A 229 -1.91 0.89 0.31
N ILE A 230 -2.18 2.05 -0.28
CA ILE A 230 -2.69 3.22 0.43
C ILE A 230 -4.02 3.60 -0.20
N ILE A 231 -5.07 3.61 0.61
CA ILE A 231 -6.43 3.99 0.20
C ILE A 231 -6.84 5.27 0.91
N ILE A 232 -7.54 6.15 0.20
CA ILE A 232 -8.20 7.32 0.74
C ILE A 232 -9.69 7.00 0.79
N VAL A 233 -10.27 7.16 1.97
CA VAL A 233 -11.70 6.95 2.23
C VAL A 233 -12.31 8.28 2.65
N THR A 234 -13.34 8.72 1.94
CA THR A 234 -14.15 9.89 2.32
C THR A 234 -15.35 9.42 3.13
N VAL A 235 -15.42 9.86 4.38
CA VAL A 235 -16.45 9.48 5.35
C VAL A 235 -17.30 10.69 5.67
N ARG A 236 -18.62 10.51 5.76
CA ARG A 236 -19.56 11.54 6.18
C ARG A 236 -19.69 11.56 7.72
N SER A 237 -20.23 12.64 8.28
CA SER A 237 -20.41 12.81 9.72
C SER A 237 -21.16 11.66 10.42
N ASP A 238 -22.04 10.95 9.71
CA ASP A 238 -22.81 9.79 10.17
C ASP A 238 -22.06 8.45 10.01
N GLY A 239 -20.78 8.49 9.64
CA GLY A 239 -19.96 7.29 9.44
C GLY A 239 -20.15 6.61 8.09
N LYS A 240 -21.06 7.10 7.22
CA LYS A 240 -21.25 6.51 5.90
C LYS A 240 -20.06 6.77 4.98
N ILE A 241 -19.59 5.73 4.28
CA ILE A 241 -18.54 5.88 3.27
C ILE A 241 -19.16 6.48 1.99
N LEU A 242 -18.65 7.63 1.56
CA LEU A 242 -19.08 8.29 0.33
C LEU A 242 -18.26 7.84 -0.88
N LYS A 243 -16.94 7.67 -0.68
CA LYS A 243 -16.01 7.37 -1.77
C LYS A 243 -14.75 6.71 -1.21
N ALA A 244 -14.18 5.78 -1.95
CA ALA A 244 -12.88 5.17 -1.65
C ALA A 244 -12.04 5.04 -2.93
N TRP A 245 -10.76 5.40 -2.86
CA TRP A 245 -9.85 5.25 -4.00
C TRP A 245 -8.40 5.05 -3.56
N PHE A 246 -7.62 4.35 -4.39
CA PHE A 246 -6.21 4.13 -4.11
C PHE A 246 -5.38 5.38 -4.38
N ARG A 247 -4.68 5.86 -3.35
CA ARG A 247 -3.55 6.80 -3.52
C ARG A 247 -2.34 6.09 -4.10
N LYS A 248 -2.11 4.85 -3.64
CA LYS A 248 -1.04 3.97 -4.10
C LYS A 248 -1.55 2.55 -4.15
N LYS A 249 -1.50 1.94 -5.33
CA LYS A 249 -1.79 0.52 -5.54
C LYS A 249 -0.60 -0.34 -5.14
N SER A 250 -0.86 -1.57 -4.71
CA SER A 250 0.20 -2.53 -4.45
C SER A 250 0.70 -3.15 -5.76
N ASN A 251 1.72 -4.00 -5.66
CA ASN A 251 2.20 -4.80 -6.79
C ASN A 251 1.43 -6.14 -6.91
N ASN A 252 0.21 -6.22 -6.37
CA ASN A 252 -0.65 -7.41 -6.42
C ASN A 252 -2.12 -6.99 -6.47
N SER A 253 -2.79 -7.18 -7.61
CA SER A 253 -4.21 -6.82 -7.78
C SER A 253 -5.10 -7.50 -6.75
N LEU A 254 -4.83 -8.75 -6.38
CA LEU A 254 -5.66 -9.46 -5.41
C LEU A 254 -5.56 -8.84 -4.00
N PHE A 255 -4.39 -8.29 -3.67
CA PHE A 255 -4.22 -7.54 -2.42
C PHE A 255 -5.06 -6.26 -2.47
N ASP A 256 -4.99 -5.51 -3.57
CA ASP A 256 -5.80 -4.30 -3.75
C ASP A 256 -7.30 -4.61 -3.70
N ASP A 257 -7.76 -5.68 -4.36
CA ASP A 257 -9.16 -6.11 -4.33
C ASP A 257 -9.60 -6.49 -2.91
N SER A 258 -8.73 -7.14 -2.13
CA SER A 258 -9.02 -7.45 -0.74
C SER A 258 -9.17 -6.21 0.13
N VAL A 259 -8.38 -5.17 -0.13
CA VAL A 259 -8.44 -3.87 0.56
C VAL A 259 -9.72 -3.13 0.20
N MET A 260 -10.10 -3.10 -1.08
CA MET A 260 -11.37 -2.48 -1.49
C MET A 260 -12.57 -3.17 -0.82
N LYS A 261 -12.59 -4.51 -0.83
CA LYS A 261 -13.62 -5.30 -0.13
C LYS A 261 -13.64 -5.06 1.38
N ALA A 262 -12.50 -4.76 2.01
CA ALA A 262 -12.45 -4.43 3.43
C ALA A 262 -13.18 -3.12 3.71
N VAL A 263 -12.98 -2.10 2.86
CA VAL A 263 -13.68 -0.82 2.97
C VAL A 263 -15.18 -0.99 2.75
N GLU A 264 -15.58 -1.77 1.74
CA GLU A 264 -17.00 -2.07 1.47
C GLU A 264 -17.68 -2.79 2.65
N ARG A 265 -16.99 -3.74 3.29
CA ARG A 265 -17.52 -4.47 4.46
C ARG A 265 -17.58 -3.64 5.73
N ALA A 266 -16.76 -2.61 5.82
CA ALA A 266 -16.70 -1.74 6.98
C ALA A 266 -17.74 -0.61 6.92
N ASP A 267 -18.56 -0.52 5.88
CA ASP A 267 -19.67 0.44 5.82
C ASP A 267 -20.85 -0.06 6.69
N PRO A 268 -21.32 0.70 7.70
CA PRO A 268 -20.89 2.05 8.08
C PRO A 268 -19.72 2.09 9.08
N LEU A 269 -18.88 3.13 8.95
CA LEU A 269 -17.79 3.43 9.88
C LEU A 269 -18.31 4.15 11.15
N PRO A 270 -17.47 4.30 12.20
CA PRO A 270 -17.85 5.10 13.36
C PRO A 270 -18.23 6.53 12.99
N GLU A 271 -19.19 7.11 13.71
CA GLU A 271 -19.60 8.50 13.55
C GLU A 271 -18.52 9.49 14.02
N PHE A 272 -18.62 10.73 13.54
CA PHE A 272 -17.67 11.78 13.88
C PHE A 272 -17.72 12.10 15.38
N PRO A 273 -16.57 12.38 16.03
CA PRO A 273 -16.57 12.73 17.44
C PRO A 273 -17.33 14.05 17.69
N PRO A 274 -17.96 14.21 18.86
CA PRO A 274 -18.70 15.41 19.19
C PRO A 274 -17.80 16.65 19.09
N GLY A 275 -18.31 17.70 18.45
CA GLY A 275 -17.55 18.94 18.19
C GLY A 275 -16.70 18.93 16.93
N TYR A 276 -16.78 17.88 16.09
CA TYR A 276 -16.17 17.90 14.77
C TYR A 276 -17.06 18.62 13.76
N LEU A 277 -16.66 19.84 13.36
CA LEU A 277 -17.47 20.72 12.52
C LEU A 277 -17.54 20.33 11.02
N LYS A 278 -16.74 19.33 10.58
CA LYS A 278 -16.74 18.92 9.18
C LYS A 278 -17.92 17.99 8.87
N SER A 279 -18.55 18.18 7.72
CA SER A 279 -19.60 17.28 7.24
C SER A 279 -19.05 16.02 6.56
N TYR A 280 -17.82 16.11 6.02
CA TYR A 280 -17.08 14.98 5.45
C TYR A 280 -15.59 15.12 5.77
N ASP A 281 -14.90 13.98 5.85
CA ASP A 281 -13.46 13.94 6.10
C ASP A 281 -12.80 12.87 5.23
N GLU A 282 -11.58 13.15 4.79
CA GLU A 282 -10.78 12.25 3.96
C GLU A 282 -9.68 11.63 4.83
N ILE A 283 -9.65 10.31 4.86
CA ILE A 283 -8.80 9.56 5.77
C ILE A 283 -7.96 8.59 4.95
N GLU A 284 -6.66 8.71 5.13
CA GLU A 284 -5.67 7.87 4.47
C GLU A 284 -5.35 6.68 5.36
N ILE A 285 -5.46 5.47 4.79
CA ILE A 285 -5.21 4.23 5.49
C ILE A 285 -4.16 3.43 4.72
N ASN A 286 -3.16 2.96 5.45
CA ASN A 286 -2.10 2.13 4.92
C ASN A 286 -2.39 0.66 5.24
N PHE A 287 -2.44 -0.16 4.20
CA PHE A 287 -2.55 -1.60 4.27
C PHE A 287 -1.20 -2.22 3.95
N SER A 288 -0.62 -2.92 4.92
CA SER A 288 0.54 -3.77 4.71
C SER A 288 0.18 -5.22 5.00
N LEU A 289 0.68 -6.15 4.19
CA LEU A 289 0.49 -7.58 4.48
C LEU A 289 1.11 -8.00 5.82
N LYS A 290 2.07 -7.22 6.35
CA LYS A 290 2.65 -7.45 7.68
C LYS A 290 1.59 -7.34 8.78
N ASP A 291 0.66 -6.41 8.64
CA ASP A 291 -0.38 -6.15 9.64
C ASP A 291 -1.29 -7.36 9.83
N LEU A 292 -1.52 -8.14 8.76
CA LEU A 292 -2.34 -9.36 8.79
C LEU A 292 -1.61 -10.59 9.34
N ILE A 293 -0.26 -10.60 9.31
CA ILE A 293 0.55 -11.69 9.87
C ILE A 293 0.71 -11.53 11.40
N GLN A 294 0.48 -10.33 11.91
CA GLN A 294 0.75 -9.96 13.29
C GLN A 294 -0.52 -9.88 14.17
N GLN A 295 -1.70 -10.05 13.55
CA GLN A 295 -2.98 -10.28 14.22
C GLN A 295 -3.16 -11.76 14.56
#